data_AF-A0A9D8MZ53-F1
#
_entry.id   AF-A0A9D8MZ53-F1
#
_cell.length_a   1.000
_cell.length_b   1.000
_cell.length_c   1.000
_cell.angle_alpha   90.00
_cell.angle_beta   90.00
_cell.angle_gamma   90.00
#
_symmetry.space_group_name_H-M   'P 1'
#
loop_
_entity.id
_entity.type
_entity.pdbx_description
1 polymer ?
#
loop_
_entity_poly.entity_id
_entity_poly.type
_entity_poly.pdbx_seq_one_letter_code
_entity_poly.pdbx_strand_id
1 'polypeptide(L)'
;MKHITLLLLAAATICTSAFAQPRPKYVYTSSTTLNVEALQNQAQPVVLTRTLFAGYNTICLPMSLSAEQLKAAAKDVQIERLEMIRQEGSTLNMYFLDCTNEGIQAGVPYLIFSPTFQSLRANTQDASGISAELQSICKSDGAGNTVTFGSSWETIQVEGRYGIPAQQDTYILESVLIRTEGDKAFLPTRCGFTWDQQASDATALEIKHVTSLDDIETSIEKLQATNETVDVYNAQGTLVLSQTNINAAKKSLPQGIYVVKGQKFAVK
;
A
#
# COMPACT_ATOMS: atom_id res chain seq x y z
N MET A 1 35.00 -82.10 13.85
CA MET A 1 35.39 -80.95 13.02
C MET A 1 34.12 -80.40 12.37
N LYS A 2 33.60 -79.28 12.88
CA LYS A 2 32.48 -78.54 12.28
C LYS A 2 32.91 -77.08 12.22
N HIS A 3 33.23 -76.60 11.03
CA HIS A 3 33.53 -75.20 10.78
C HIS A 3 32.21 -74.44 10.69
N ILE A 4 32.03 -73.47 11.58
CA ILE A 4 30.93 -72.50 11.52
C ILE A 4 31.47 -71.31 10.74
N THR A 5 30.95 -71.12 9.53
CA THR A 5 31.24 -69.98 8.65
C THR A 5 30.40 -68.80 9.12
N LEU A 6 31.05 -67.76 9.65
CA LEU A 6 30.42 -66.50 10.06
C LEU A 6 30.17 -65.64 8.81
N LEU A 7 28.90 -65.45 8.42
CA LEU A 7 28.53 -64.47 7.40
C LEU A 7 28.71 -63.05 7.97
N LEU A 8 29.61 -62.26 7.38
CA LEU A 8 29.64 -60.81 7.58
C LEU A 8 28.44 -60.17 6.85
N LEU A 9 27.52 -59.60 7.62
CA LEU A 9 26.51 -58.68 7.10
C LEU A 9 27.17 -57.30 6.95
N ALA A 10 27.44 -56.88 5.72
CA ALA A 10 27.85 -55.51 5.42
C ALA A 10 26.62 -54.59 5.50
N ALA A 11 26.53 -53.80 6.57
CA ALA A 11 25.55 -52.73 6.67
C ALA A 11 25.95 -51.58 5.73
N ALA A 12 25.26 -51.45 4.60
CA ALA A 12 25.38 -50.29 3.72
C ALA A 12 24.69 -49.10 4.40
N THR A 13 25.47 -48.25 5.05
CA THR A 13 25.03 -46.94 5.52
C THR A 13 24.68 -46.09 4.30
N ILE A 14 23.38 -45.92 4.04
CA ILE A 14 22.88 -44.94 3.08
C ILE A 14 23.09 -43.57 3.74
N CYS A 15 24.23 -42.94 3.46
CA CYS A 15 24.41 -41.51 3.70
C CYS A 15 23.39 -40.77 2.81
N THR A 16 22.22 -40.46 3.37
CA THR A 16 21.35 -39.45 2.79
C THR A 16 22.13 -38.15 2.78
N SER A 17 22.63 -37.75 1.60
CA SER A 17 23.20 -36.43 1.38
C SER A 17 22.16 -35.41 1.85
N ALA A 18 22.48 -34.69 2.94
CA ALA A 18 21.79 -33.46 3.25
C ALA A 18 21.89 -32.59 2.01
N PHE A 19 20.80 -32.42 1.28
CA PHE A 19 20.72 -31.43 0.22
C PHE A 19 21.04 -30.10 0.88
N ALA A 20 22.27 -29.61 0.67
CA ALA A 20 22.64 -28.26 1.05
C ALA A 20 21.63 -27.35 0.35
N GLN A 21 20.73 -26.72 1.12
CA GLN A 21 19.86 -25.72 0.55
C GLN A 21 20.76 -24.69 -0.15
N PRO A 22 20.55 -24.43 -1.45
CA PRO A 22 21.40 -23.51 -2.19
C PRO A 22 21.35 -22.17 -1.47
N ARG A 23 22.49 -21.74 -0.92
CA ARG A 23 22.60 -20.42 -0.28
C ARG A 23 22.28 -19.38 -1.35
N PRO A 24 21.37 -18.41 -1.09
CA PRO A 24 21.01 -17.42 -2.09
C PRO A 24 22.26 -16.63 -2.47
N LYS A 25 22.62 -16.70 -3.75
CA LYS A 25 23.82 -16.04 -4.30
C LYS A 25 23.65 -14.53 -4.38
N TYR A 26 22.41 -14.06 -4.48
CA TYR A 26 22.06 -12.65 -4.59
C TYR A 26 21.10 -12.26 -3.48
N VAL A 27 21.58 -11.41 -2.57
CA VAL A 27 20.79 -10.80 -1.49
C VAL A 27 20.83 -9.30 -1.67
N TYR A 28 19.68 -8.70 -1.97
CA TYR A 28 19.55 -7.26 -2.14
C TYR A 28 18.86 -6.67 -0.91
N THR A 29 19.52 -5.74 -0.23
CA THR A 29 18.96 -4.98 0.90
C THR A 29 18.37 -3.67 0.42
N SER A 30 17.75 -2.89 1.30
CA SER A 30 17.14 -1.61 0.93
C SER A 30 18.13 -0.64 0.27
N SER A 31 19.42 -0.68 0.62
CA SER A 31 20.42 0.26 0.09
C SER A 31 21.13 -0.20 -1.18
N THR A 32 20.87 -1.42 -1.65
CA THR A 32 21.57 -1.98 -2.82
C THR A 32 20.75 -1.80 -4.08
N THR A 33 21.39 -1.30 -5.15
CA THR A 33 20.81 -1.30 -6.49
C THR A 33 20.47 -2.71 -6.93
N LEU A 34 19.28 -2.87 -7.47
CA LEU A 34 18.76 -4.13 -7.95
C LEU A 34 19.45 -4.50 -9.27
N ASN A 35 20.08 -5.67 -9.34
CA ASN A 35 20.51 -6.21 -10.64
C ASN A 35 19.30 -6.87 -11.30
N VAL A 36 18.75 -6.19 -12.31
CA VAL A 36 17.58 -6.63 -13.04
C VAL A 36 17.83 -7.93 -13.82
N GLU A 37 19.03 -8.13 -14.36
CA GLU A 37 19.38 -9.35 -15.09
C GLU A 37 19.41 -10.57 -14.17
N ALA A 38 19.86 -10.38 -12.92
CA ALA A 38 19.89 -11.44 -11.92
C ALA A 38 18.47 -11.92 -11.54
N LEU A 39 17.45 -11.07 -11.63
CA LEU A 39 16.05 -11.45 -11.39
C LEU A 39 15.50 -12.36 -12.48
N GLN A 40 15.93 -12.16 -13.72
CA GLN A 40 15.46 -12.92 -14.87
C GLN A 40 16.15 -14.28 -14.98
N ASN A 41 17.32 -14.44 -14.36
CA ASN A 41 18.05 -15.70 -14.32
C ASN A 41 17.54 -16.62 -13.21
N GLN A 42 16.52 -17.43 -13.54
CA GLN A 42 15.87 -18.36 -12.62
C GLN A 42 16.77 -19.49 -12.07
N ALA A 43 18.00 -19.65 -12.58
CA ALA A 43 18.93 -20.66 -12.10
C ALA A 43 19.56 -20.33 -10.73
N GLN A 44 19.42 -19.08 -10.25
CA GLN A 44 19.95 -18.65 -8.94
C GLN A 44 18.88 -17.87 -8.19
N PRO A 45 18.48 -18.30 -6.98
CA PRO A 45 17.47 -17.58 -6.20
C PRO A 45 17.98 -16.19 -5.80
N VAL A 46 17.12 -15.20 -5.99
CA VAL A 46 17.34 -13.82 -5.54
C VAL A 46 16.48 -13.60 -4.31
N VAL A 47 17.09 -13.13 -3.23
CA VAL A 47 16.41 -12.74 -2.00
C VAL A 47 16.45 -11.23 -1.87
N LEU A 48 15.28 -10.64 -1.72
CA LEU A 48 15.09 -9.22 -1.47
C LEU A 48 14.73 -9.01 -0.01
N THR A 49 15.46 -8.14 0.68
CA THR A 49 15.16 -7.76 2.06
C THR A 49 14.89 -6.27 2.12
N ARG A 50 13.74 -5.87 2.67
CA ARG A 50 13.30 -4.49 2.77
C ARG A 50 13.00 -4.13 4.20
N THR A 51 13.68 -3.11 4.71
CA THR A 51 13.37 -2.53 6.01
C THR A 51 12.08 -1.75 5.93
N LEU A 52 11.12 -2.11 6.78
CA LEU A 52 9.87 -1.41 7.05
C LEU A 52 9.96 -0.73 8.41
N PHE A 53 9.70 0.57 8.46
CA PHE A 53 9.51 1.29 9.73
C PHE A 53 8.14 0.97 10.30
N ALA A 54 7.97 1.13 11.62
CA ALA A 54 6.64 1.08 12.21
C ALA A 54 5.79 2.23 11.64
N GLY A 55 4.56 1.92 11.23
CA GLY A 55 3.69 2.78 10.44
C GLY A 55 3.69 2.47 8.94
N TYR A 56 3.16 3.41 8.15
CA TYR A 56 3.17 3.38 6.70
C TYR A 56 4.58 3.56 6.10
N ASN A 57 4.82 2.84 5.01
CA ASN A 57 5.98 2.99 4.16
C ASN A 57 5.50 2.98 2.70
N THR A 58 6.31 3.49 1.79
CA THR A 58 6.12 3.31 0.34
C THR A 58 6.94 2.13 -0.14
N ILE A 59 6.37 1.25 -0.95
CA ILE A 59 7.05 0.06 -1.46
C ILE A 59 6.70 -0.24 -2.91
N CYS A 60 7.70 -0.70 -3.65
CA CYS A 60 7.55 -1.34 -4.95
C CYS A 60 8.46 -2.57 -4.95
N LEU A 61 8.06 -3.71 -5.49
CA LEU A 61 8.90 -4.90 -5.54
C LEU A 61 9.04 -5.37 -6.99
N PRO A 62 10.18 -5.95 -7.39
CA PRO A 62 10.31 -6.61 -8.69
C PRO A 62 9.66 -8.02 -8.71
N MET A 63 8.95 -8.39 -7.66
CA MET A 63 8.31 -9.68 -7.47
C MET A 63 6.86 -9.46 -7.08
N SER A 64 5.96 -10.22 -7.71
CA SER A 64 4.57 -10.33 -7.26
C SER A 64 4.52 -11.31 -6.09
N LEU A 65 3.77 -10.95 -5.06
CA LEU A 65 3.50 -11.77 -3.89
C LEU A 65 1.98 -11.89 -3.73
N SER A 66 1.44 -13.11 -3.66
CA SER A 66 0.06 -13.31 -3.20
C SER A 66 -0.10 -12.83 -1.76
N ALA A 67 -1.35 -12.71 -1.26
CA ALA A 67 -1.60 -12.36 0.13
C ALA A 67 -0.91 -13.32 1.12
N GLU A 68 -0.91 -14.62 0.83
CA GLU A 68 -0.25 -15.63 1.67
C GLU A 68 1.27 -15.49 1.63
N GLN A 69 1.85 -15.25 0.45
CA GLN A 69 3.28 -15.04 0.29
C GLN A 69 3.73 -13.75 0.98
N LEU A 70 2.94 -12.68 0.90
CA LEU A 70 3.19 -11.43 1.60
C LEU A 70 3.17 -11.63 3.12
N LYS A 71 2.17 -12.35 3.65
CA LYS A 71 2.08 -12.69 5.08
C LYS A 71 3.26 -13.53 5.56
N ALA A 72 3.81 -14.38 4.70
CA ALA A 72 5.04 -15.13 4.99
C ALA A 72 6.29 -14.24 4.92
N ALA A 73 6.30 -13.24 4.03
CA ALA A 73 7.41 -12.31 3.84
C ALA A 73 7.52 -11.25 4.94
N ALA A 74 6.40 -10.80 5.51
CA ALA A 74 6.32 -9.83 6.62
C ALA A 74 5.05 -10.06 7.43
N LYS A 75 5.13 -9.96 8.77
CA LYS A 75 3.99 -10.25 9.65
C LYS A 75 3.08 -9.03 9.80
N ASP A 76 1.77 -9.28 9.77
CA ASP A 76 0.71 -8.33 10.11
C ASP A 76 0.81 -6.99 9.35
N VAL A 77 1.28 -7.06 8.10
CA VAL A 77 1.33 -5.89 7.21
C VAL A 77 -0.01 -5.69 6.50
N GLN A 78 -0.33 -4.43 6.21
CA GLN A 78 -1.48 -4.04 5.37
C GLN A 78 -0.96 -3.34 4.13
N ILE A 79 -1.55 -3.64 2.97
CA ILE A 79 -1.18 -3.03 1.68
C ILE A 79 -2.33 -2.17 1.20
N GLU A 80 -1.99 -0.98 0.70
CA GLU A 80 -2.96 -0.10 0.09
C GLU A 80 -2.47 0.44 -1.25
N ARG A 81 -3.40 0.57 -2.20
CA ARG A 81 -3.14 1.11 -3.54
C ARG A 81 -3.82 2.46 -3.72
N LEU A 82 -3.13 3.39 -4.38
CA LEU A 82 -3.74 4.67 -4.73
C LEU A 82 -4.90 4.43 -5.70
N GLU A 83 -6.10 4.83 -5.30
CA GLU A 83 -7.30 4.52 -6.06
C GLU A 83 -8.05 5.75 -6.56
N MET A 84 -8.02 6.86 -5.82
CA MET A 84 -8.70 8.09 -6.21
C MET A 84 -7.96 9.30 -5.66
N ILE A 85 -8.09 10.44 -6.34
CA ILE A 85 -7.83 11.75 -5.76
C ILE A 85 -9.09 12.60 -5.82
N ARG A 86 -9.28 13.47 -4.82
CA ARG A 86 -10.38 14.43 -4.78
C ARG A 86 -9.96 15.67 -4.02
N GLN A 87 -10.19 16.83 -4.59
CA GLN A 87 -10.01 18.07 -3.88
C GLN A 87 -11.22 18.40 -2.99
N GLU A 88 -10.97 18.76 -1.74
CA GLU A 88 -11.94 19.23 -0.77
C GLU A 88 -11.46 20.54 -0.15
N GLY A 89 -12.08 21.65 -0.57
CA GLY A 89 -11.56 22.97 -0.26
C GLY A 89 -10.16 23.16 -0.84
N SER A 90 -9.20 23.54 -0.01
CA SER A 90 -7.81 23.72 -0.43
C SER A 90 -6.94 22.46 -0.27
N THR A 91 -7.51 21.33 0.14
CA THR A 91 -6.77 20.08 0.36
C THR A 91 -7.08 19.08 -0.74
N LEU A 92 -6.04 18.53 -1.36
CA LEU A 92 -6.15 17.40 -2.27
C LEU A 92 -5.99 16.11 -1.46
N ASN A 93 -7.09 15.36 -1.33
CA ASN A 93 -7.12 14.05 -0.69
C ASN A 93 -6.70 12.96 -1.68
N MET A 94 -5.75 12.13 -1.29
CA MET A 94 -5.35 10.90 -1.98
C MET A 94 -5.91 9.70 -1.23
N TYR A 95 -6.81 8.96 -1.86
CA TYR A 95 -7.49 7.82 -1.27
C TYR A 95 -6.76 6.52 -1.61
N PHE A 96 -6.29 5.84 -0.57
CA PHE A 96 -5.58 4.58 -0.64
C PHE A 96 -6.48 3.45 -0.15
N LEU A 97 -6.82 2.54 -1.06
CA LEU A 97 -7.73 1.43 -0.81
C LEU A 97 -6.94 0.22 -0.30
N ASP A 98 -7.40 -0.36 0.81
CA ASP A 98 -6.89 -1.65 1.31
C ASP A 98 -7.05 -2.73 0.24
N CYS A 99 -5.92 -3.29 -0.17
CA CYS A 99 -5.82 -4.40 -1.11
C CYS A 99 -4.92 -5.50 -0.55
N THR A 100 -4.85 -5.65 0.78
CA THR A 100 -3.99 -6.63 1.46
C THR A 100 -4.27 -8.06 0.99
N ASN A 101 -5.55 -8.38 0.75
CA ASN A 101 -5.99 -9.69 0.27
C ASN A 101 -5.66 -9.95 -1.22
N GLU A 102 -5.26 -8.92 -1.98
CA GLU A 102 -4.79 -9.05 -3.36
C GLU A 102 -3.28 -9.30 -3.44
N GLY A 103 -2.53 -8.89 -2.41
CA GLY A 103 -1.08 -8.97 -2.36
C GLY A 103 -0.38 -7.80 -3.08
N ILE A 104 0.81 -8.05 -3.60
CA ILE A 104 1.64 -7.06 -4.31
C ILE A 104 1.88 -7.55 -5.73
N GLN A 105 1.74 -6.66 -6.71
CA GLN A 105 2.16 -6.91 -8.08
C GLN A 105 3.56 -6.34 -8.35
N ALA A 106 4.37 -7.08 -9.11
CA ALA A 106 5.70 -6.65 -9.50
C ALA A 106 5.67 -5.32 -10.27
N GLY A 107 6.55 -4.38 -9.90
CA GLY A 107 6.69 -3.08 -10.54
C GLY A 107 5.68 -2.01 -10.11
N VAL A 108 4.63 -2.40 -9.38
CA VAL A 108 3.54 -1.50 -8.96
C VAL A 108 3.87 -0.85 -7.61
N PRO A 109 3.64 0.47 -7.45
CA PRO A 109 3.85 1.16 -6.19
C PRO A 109 2.64 1.03 -5.24
N TYR A 110 2.93 0.80 -3.96
CA TYR A 110 1.93 0.66 -2.89
C TYR A 110 2.35 1.45 -1.63
N LEU A 111 1.37 1.71 -0.77
CA LEU A 111 1.64 1.91 0.66
C LEU A 111 1.63 0.55 1.36
N ILE A 112 2.51 0.40 2.34
CA ILE A 112 2.57 -0.75 3.24
C ILE A 112 2.63 -0.27 4.68
N PHE A 113 1.61 -0.58 5.46
CA PHE A 113 1.64 -0.39 6.91
C PHE A 113 2.33 -1.58 7.58
N SER A 114 3.21 -1.29 8.52
CA SER A 114 3.85 -2.27 9.39
C SER A 114 3.62 -1.89 10.85
N PRO A 115 3.08 -2.78 11.71
CA PRO A 115 2.79 -2.43 13.10
C PRO A 115 4.06 -2.19 13.93
N THR A 116 5.18 -2.79 13.52
CA THR A 116 6.48 -2.65 14.16
C THR A 116 7.57 -2.43 13.12
N PHE A 117 8.76 -2.00 13.57
CA PHE A 117 9.94 -2.09 12.72
C PHE A 117 10.23 -3.56 12.39
N GLN A 118 10.32 -3.90 11.11
CA GLN A 118 10.60 -5.27 10.66
C GLN A 118 11.23 -5.29 9.27
N SER A 119 11.58 -6.48 8.79
CA SER A 119 12.02 -6.70 7.42
C SER A 119 10.98 -7.51 6.64
N LEU A 120 10.63 -7.02 5.46
CA LEU A 120 9.97 -7.82 4.44
C LEU A 120 11.02 -8.59 3.65
N ARG A 121 10.86 -9.91 3.55
CA ARG A 121 11.79 -10.79 2.82
C ARG A 121 11.07 -11.54 1.70
N ALA A 122 11.38 -11.20 0.46
CA ALA A 122 10.83 -11.86 -0.74
C ALA A 122 11.92 -12.69 -1.43
N ASN A 123 11.54 -13.83 -2.03
CA ASN A 123 12.44 -14.72 -2.75
C ASN A 123 11.82 -15.05 -4.11
N THR A 124 12.62 -15.02 -5.18
CA THR A 124 12.16 -15.32 -6.54
C THR A 124 11.59 -16.74 -6.69
N GLN A 125 12.01 -17.68 -5.86
CA GLN A 125 11.47 -19.05 -5.86
C GLN A 125 10.06 -19.15 -5.27
N ASP A 126 9.72 -18.23 -4.37
CA ASP A 126 8.44 -18.20 -3.66
C ASP A 126 7.51 -17.12 -4.22
N ALA A 127 7.94 -16.34 -5.21
CA ALA A 127 7.16 -15.27 -5.82
C ALA A 127 6.15 -15.81 -6.83
N SER A 128 4.95 -15.23 -6.89
CA SER A 128 3.93 -15.57 -7.89
C SER A 128 4.23 -15.00 -9.27
N GLY A 129 5.16 -14.05 -9.36
CA GLY A 129 5.63 -13.46 -10.61
C GLY A 129 6.89 -12.62 -10.40
N ILE A 130 7.63 -12.39 -11.46
CA ILE A 130 8.85 -11.56 -11.44
C ILE A 130 8.77 -10.62 -12.63
N SER A 131 8.97 -9.32 -12.39
CA SER A 131 9.04 -8.33 -13.46
C SER A 131 10.02 -7.22 -13.11
N ALA A 132 10.75 -6.80 -14.15
CA ALA A 132 11.62 -5.64 -14.12
C ALA A 132 10.92 -4.35 -14.54
N GLU A 133 9.71 -4.47 -15.10
CA GLU A 133 8.97 -3.34 -15.64
C GLU A 133 8.46 -2.46 -14.49
N LEU A 134 8.79 -1.18 -14.54
CA LEU A 134 8.31 -0.20 -13.58
C LEU A 134 6.94 0.32 -14.02
N GLN A 135 5.98 0.29 -13.11
CA GLN A 135 4.66 0.84 -13.33
C GLN A 135 4.48 2.13 -12.54
N SER A 136 3.57 2.97 -13.01
CA SER A 136 3.13 4.19 -12.32
C SER A 136 1.61 4.26 -12.34
N ILE A 137 1.03 4.72 -11.24
CA ILE A 137 -0.42 4.91 -11.09
C ILE A 137 -0.71 6.40 -11.19
N CYS A 138 -1.44 6.80 -12.24
CA CYS A 138 -1.86 8.18 -12.43
C CYS A 138 -3.35 8.31 -12.12
N LYS A 139 -3.70 9.30 -11.29
CA LYS A 139 -5.09 9.65 -10.96
C LYS A 139 -5.30 11.14 -11.20
N SER A 140 -6.42 11.47 -11.82
CA SER A 140 -6.92 12.83 -11.97
C SER A 140 -8.31 12.93 -11.35
N ASP A 141 -8.63 14.08 -10.76
CA ASP A 141 -9.98 14.39 -10.27
C ASP A 141 -10.85 15.09 -11.34
N GLY A 142 -10.31 15.34 -12.54
CA GLY A 142 -11.00 16.07 -13.61
C GLY A 142 -11.15 17.58 -13.36
N ALA A 143 -10.65 18.10 -12.24
CA ALA A 143 -10.67 19.52 -11.88
C ALA A 143 -9.31 20.21 -12.08
N GLY A 144 -8.40 19.56 -12.81
CA GLY A 144 -7.04 20.06 -13.07
C GLY A 144 -5.99 19.55 -12.08
N ASN A 145 -6.36 18.70 -11.11
CA ASN A 145 -5.39 18.00 -10.30
C ASN A 145 -4.99 16.67 -10.95
N THR A 146 -3.69 16.36 -10.89
CA THR A 146 -3.15 15.05 -11.27
C THR A 146 -2.07 14.63 -10.29
N VAL A 147 -2.18 13.41 -9.77
CA VAL A 147 -1.15 12.76 -8.94
C VAL A 147 -0.65 11.53 -9.67
N THR A 148 0.67 11.40 -9.75
CA THR A 148 1.33 10.18 -10.26
C THR A 148 2.11 9.52 -9.14
N PHE A 149 1.73 8.30 -8.76
CA PHE A 149 2.51 7.47 -7.85
C PHE A 149 3.45 6.58 -8.67
N GLY A 150 4.76 6.84 -8.59
CA GLY A 150 5.76 6.21 -9.46
C GLY A 150 6.78 5.35 -8.72
N SER A 151 7.13 4.23 -9.34
CA SER A 151 8.15 3.28 -8.87
C SER A 151 9.55 3.62 -9.40
N SER A 152 10.60 3.13 -8.72
CA SER A 152 12.00 3.21 -9.19
C SER A 152 12.85 2.06 -8.65
N TRP A 153 13.78 1.56 -9.46
CA TRP A 153 14.85 0.65 -9.04
C TRP A 153 16.14 1.36 -8.61
N GLU A 154 16.16 2.67 -8.77
CA GLU A 154 17.27 3.55 -8.40
C GLU A 154 16.86 4.45 -7.23
N THR A 155 17.86 4.96 -6.53
CA THR A 155 17.64 5.98 -5.50
C THR A 155 16.99 7.22 -6.13
N ILE A 156 15.88 7.67 -5.56
CA ILE A 156 15.17 8.86 -6.02
C ILE A 156 15.58 10.04 -5.13
N GLN A 157 16.27 11.03 -5.72
CA GLN A 157 16.66 12.31 -5.08
C GLN A 157 16.04 13.53 -5.79
N VAL A 158 14.91 13.34 -6.47
CA VAL A 158 14.28 14.43 -7.22
C VAL A 158 13.59 15.39 -6.25
N GLU A 159 13.93 16.68 -6.31
CA GLU A 159 13.26 17.73 -5.55
C GLU A 159 11.75 17.72 -5.81
N GLY A 160 10.97 17.89 -4.74
CA GLY A 160 9.53 18.10 -4.83
C GLY A 160 8.66 16.85 -4.96
N ARG A 161 9.21 15.63 -4.88
CA ARG A 161 8.41 14.40 -4.73
C ARG A 161 7.97 14.20 -3.29
N TYR A 162 6.84 13.55 -3.08
CA TYR A 162 6.36 13.20 -1.75
C TYR A 162 6.44 11.69 -1.52
N GLY A 163 6.74 11.27 -0.30
CA GLY A 163 6.80 9.86 0.09
C GLY A 163 7.39 9.68 1.48
N ILE A 164 7.69 8.42 1.84
CA ILE A 164 8.25 8.06 3.15
C ILE A 164 9.74 7.71 2.98
N PRO A 165 10.67 8.62 3.32
CA PRO A 165 12.09 8.53 2.99
C PRO A 165 12.76 7.38 3.73
N ALA A 166 13.90 6.98 3.18
CA ALA A 166 14.66 5.84 3.67
C ALA A 166 16.02 6.23 4.27
N GLN A 167 16.44 7.47 4.00
CA GLN A 167 17.64 8.09 4.53
C GLN A 167 17.27 9.50 5.00
N GLN A 168 17.64 9.81 6.24
CA GLN A 168 17.62 11.15 6.83
C GLN A 168 18.91 11.29 7.63
N ASP A 169 19.75 12.28 7.32
CA ASP A 169 21.09 12.39 7.92
C ASP A 169 21.05 12.84 9.40
N THR A 170 19.89 13.23 9.94
CA THR A 170 19.80 13.89 11.26
C THR A 170 18.64 13.46 12.17
N TYR A 171 17.70 12.64 11.72
CA TYR A 171 16.51 12.25 12.50
C TYR A 171 16.24 10.74 12.43
N ILE A 172 15.48 10.24 13.41
CA ILE A 172 14.96 8.87 13.37
C ILE A 172 14.11 8.74 12.10
N LEU A 173 14.32 7.67 11.34
CA LEU A 173 13.53 7.37 10.15
C LEU A 173 12.09 7.09 10.58
N GLU A 174 11.23 8.10 10.43
CA GLU A 174 9.82 8.02 10.79
C GLU A 174 8.95 7.71 9.57
N SER A 175 7.86 6.99 9.83
CA SER A 175 6.77 6.72 8.88
C SER A 175 5.92 7.98 8.62
N VAL A 176 6.56 9.07 8.22
CA VAL A 176 5.88 10.34 7.96
C VAL A 176 6.02 10.65 6.48
N LEU A 177 4.90 11.00 5.88
CA LEU A 177 4.90 11.52 4.53
C LEU A 177 5.64 12.86 4.50
N ILE A 178 6.70 12.94 3.72
CA ILE A 178 7.44 14.18 3.54
C ILE A 178 7.68 14.46 2.06
N ARG A 179 7.89 15.74 1.76
CA ARG A 179 8.44 16.20 0.49
C ARG A 179 9.96 16.02 0.50
N THR A 180 10.51 15.41 -0.55
CA THR A 180 11.96 15.29 -0.77
C THR A 180 12.53 16.65 -1.15
N GLU A 181 13.45 17.13 -0.33
CA GLU A 181 14.20 18.38 -0.48
C GLU A 181 15.63 18.10 -0.01
N GLY A 182 16.64 18.62 -0.72
CA GLY A 182 18.04 18.49 -0.31
C GLY A 182 18.54 17.04 -0.28
N ASP A 183 18.94 16.56 0.89
CA ASP A 183 19.58 15.25 1.14
C ASP A 183 18.60 14.07 1.27
N LYS A 184 17.29 14.34 1.30
CA LYS A 184 16.26 13.31 1.48
C LYS A 184 16.07 12.46 0.23
N ALA A 185 16.16 11.14 0.39
CA ALA A 185 16.03 10.20 -0.71
C ALA A 185 15.10 9.01 -0.41
N PHE A 186 14.45 8.51 -1.47
CA PHE A 186 13.87 7.17 -1.47
C PHE A 186 14.93 6.18 -1.95
N LEU A 187 15.23 5.18 -1.13
CA LEU A 187 16.14 4.09 -1.52
C LEU A 187 15.52 3.22 -2.64
N PRO A 188 16.33 2.45 -3.40
CA PRO A 188 15.86 1.56 -4.46
C PRO A 188 14.63 0.73 -4.06
N THR A 189 13.69 0.55 -4.99
CA THR A 189 12.41 -0.19 -4.79
C THR A 189 11.47 0.45 -3.76
N ARG A 190 11.70 1.72 -3.41
CA ARG A 190 10.70 2.59 -2.80
C ARG A 190 10.16 3.53 -3.86
N CYS A 191 8.92 3.95 -3.67
CA CYS A 191 8.17 4.77 -4.60
C CYS A 191 7.80 6.10 -3.95
N GLY A 192 7.45 7.07 -4.78
CA GLY A 192 7.01 8.37 -4.34
C GLY A 192 6.05 8.96 -5.36
N PHE A 193 5.30 9.96 -4.95
CA PHE A 193 4.33 10.60 -5.82
C PHE A 193 4.77 11.99 -6.24
N THR A 194 4.42 12.33 -7.47
CA THR A 194 4.51 13.69 -8.01
C THR A 194 3.11 14.30 -8.05
N TRP A 195 3.08 15.62 -7.91
CA TRP A 195 1.86 16.42 -7.95
C TRP A 195 2.08 17.55 -8.97
N ASP A 196 2.02 17.18 -10.25
CA ASP A 196 2.55 17.95 -11.38
C ASP A 196 1.58 18.99 -11.95
N GLN A 197 0.27 18.83 -11.69
CA GLN A 197 -0.77 19.78 -12.08
C GLN A 197 -1.72 19.98 -10.91
N GLN A 198 -1.98 21.25 -10.57
CA GLN A 198 -2.76 21.64 -9.40
C GLN A 198 -3.82 22.64 -9.83
N ALA A 199 -5.05 22.45 -9.35
CA ALA A 199 -6.03 23.52 -9.35
C ALA A 199 -5.48 24.70 -8.53
N SER A 200 -5.87 25.93 -8.89
CA SER A 200 -5.29 27.16 -8.32
C SER A 200 -5.46 27.30 -6.80
N ASP A 201 -6.39 26.57 -6.20
CA ASP A 201 -6.75 26.62 -4.79
C ASP A 201 -6.25 25.41 -3.97
N ALA A 202 -5.65 24.41 -4.61
CA ALA A 202 -5.10 23.26 -3.92
C ALA A 202 -3.73 23.62 -3.31
N THR A 203 -3.65 23.68 -1.98
CA THR A 203 -2.45 24.12 -1.23
C THR A 203 -1.95 23.08 -0.22
N ALA A 204 -2.70 21.99 0.00
CA ALA A 204 -2.34 20.90 0.90
C ALA A 204 -2.60 19.53 0.28
N LEU A 205 -1.88 18.52 0.76
CA LEU A 205 -2.05 17.10 0.42
C LEU A 205 -2.36 16.30 1.68
N GLU A 206 -3.32 15.40 1.59
CA GLU A 206 -3.66 14.47 2.67
C GLU A 206 -3.84 13.05 2.12
N ILE A 207 -3.37 12.04 2.88
CA ILE A 207 -3.64 10.63 2.59
C ILE A 207 -4.86 10.18 3.38
N LYS A 208 -5.80 9.54 2.70
CA LYS A 208 -6.99 8.92 3.28
C LYS A 208 -6.90 7.41 3.08
N HIS A 209 -6.91 6.66 4.18
CA HIS A 209 -6.88 5.20 4.19
C HIS A 209 -8.32 4.67 4.23
N VAL A 210 -8.70 3.81 3.29
CA VAL A 210 -10.09 3.33 3.13
C VAL A 210 -10.14 1.84 2.83
N THR A 211 -11.18 1.15 3.30
CA THR A 211 -11.41 -0.28 3.01
C THR A 211 -12.38 -0.50 1.85
N SER A 212 -13.15 0.54 1.48
CA SER A 212 -14.02 0.56 0.31
C SER A 212 -14.12 1.99 -0.22
N LEU A 213 -14.29 2.13 -1.54
CA LEU A 213 -14.64 3.42 -2.14
C LEU A 213 -16.12 3.74 -2.01
N ASP A 214 -16.97 2.74 -1.76
CA ASP A 214 -18.40 2.93 -1.55
C ASP A 214 -18.66 3.73 -0.25
N ASP A 215 -17.72 3.67 0.70
CA ASP A 215 -17.72 4.46 1.93
C ASP A 215 -17.20 5.90 1.73
N ILE A 216 -16.62 6.22 0.55
CA ILE A 216 -16.10 7.56 0.19
C ILE A 216 -17.19 8.42 -0.46
N GLU A 217 -18.37 7.85 -0.74
CA GLU A 217 -19.57 8.61 -1.04
C GLU A 217 -20.56 8.63 0.13
N THR A 218 -20.90 9.86 0.52
CA THR A 218 -22.02 10.29 1.38
C THR A 218 -21.73 10.55 2.87
N SER A 219 -20.56 11.08 3.21
CA SER A 219 -20.39 11.76 4.51
C SER A 219 -20.99 13.17 4.46
N ILE A 220 -22.29 13.22 4.77
CA ILE A 220 -23.11 14.10 5.63
C ILE A 220 -22.43 15.33 6.34
N GLU A 221 -21.13 15.55 6.26
CA GLU A 221 -20.42 16.60 6.99
C GLU A 221 -20.68 18.01 6.42
N LYS A 222 -21.12 18.15 5.16
CA LYS A 222 -21.57 19.44 4.62
C LYS A 222 -22.93 19.92 5.17
N LEU A 223 -23.74 19.05 5.79
CA LEU A 223 -25.02 19.44 6.38
C LEU A 223 -24.92 19.78 7.87
N GLN A 224 -23.84 19.37 8.55
CA GLN A 224 -23.68 19.59 10.00
C GLN A 224 -23.08 20.95 10.37
N ALA A 225 -22.47 21.66 9.42
CA ALA A 225 -21.75 22.90 9.67
C ALA A 225 -22.62 24.18 9.64
N THR A 226 -23.86 24.11 9.16
CA THR A 226 -24.76 25.26 9.10
C THR A 226 -26.03 24.95 9.90
N ASN A 227 -26.45 25.86 10.80
CA ASN A 227 -27.77 25.85 11.45
C ASN A 227 -28.92 26.09 10.44
N GLU A 228 -28.74 25.70 9.20
CA GLU A 228 -29.70 25.85 8.12
C GLU A 228 -30.83 24.83 8.30
N THR A 229 -32.05 25.29 8.05
CA THR A 229 -33.25 24.47 8.00
C THR A 229 -33.41 23.89 6.60
N VAL A 230 -33.70 22.59 6.52
CA VAL A 230 -33.81 21.86 5.26
C VAL A 230 -35.06 20.99 5.23
N ASP A 231 -35.52 20.68 4.02
CA ASP A 231 -36.54 19.68 3.78
C ASP A 231 -35.89 18.30 3.61
N VAL A 232 -36.49 17.29 4.24
CA VAL A 232 -36.05 15.90 4.27
C VAL A 232 -37.10 15.03 3.58
N TYR A 233 -36.68 14.19 2.66
CA TYR A 233 -37.52 13.26 1.91
C TYR A 233 -37.12 11.81 2.24
N ASN A 234 -38.04 10.86 2.09
CA ASN A 234 -37.70 9.43 2.13
C ASN A 234 -37.12 8.95 0.78
N ALA A 235 -36.68 7.69 0.72
CA ALA A 235 -36.13 7.09 -0.50
C ALA A 235 -37.12 7.06 -1.69
N GLN A 236 -38.42 7.21 -1.44
CA GLN A 236 -39.48 7.28 -2.45
C GLN A 236 -39.78 8.73 -2.88
N GLY A 237 -39.02 9.72 -2.40
CA GLY A 237 -39.20 11.14 -2.75
C GLY A 237 -40.36 11.82 -2.05
N THR A 238 -40.92 11.21 -0.99
CA THR A 238 -41.97 11.82 -0.17
C THR A 238 -41.35 12.69 0.91
N LEU A 239 -41.82 13.93 1.05
CA LEU A 239 -41.41 14.83 2.13
C LEU A 239 -41.81 14.26 3.49
N VAL A 240 -40.85 14.10 4.41
CA VAL A 240 -41.06 13.54 5.76
C VAL A 240 -40.82 14.54 6.89
N LEU A 241 -39.93 15.51 6.69
CA LEU A 241 -39.73 16.64 7.60
C LEU A 241 -39.46 17.89 6.77
N SER A 242 -40.02 19.03 7.17
CA SER A 242 -39.79 20.31 6.48
C SER A 242 -39.12 21.31 7.43
N GLN A 243 -38.26 22.15 6.86
CA GLN A 243 -37.59 23.23 7.58
C GLN A 243 -36.94 22.79 8.92
N THR A 244 -36.33 21.60 8.92
CA THR A 244 -35.69 21.03 10.12
C THR A 244 -34.18 21.21 10.07
N ASN A 245 -33.56 21.32 11.25
CA ASN A 245 -32.12 21.16 11.36
C ASN A 245 -31.76 19.66 11.19
N ILE A 246 -30.65 19.36 10.51
CA ILE A 246 -30.25 17.97 10.23
C ILE A 246 -29.96 17.16 11.50
N ASN A 247 -29.44 17.79 12.56
CA ASN A 247 -29.17 17.13 13.84
C ASN A 247 -30.46 16.81 14.58
N ALA A 248 -31.50 17.64 14.43
CA ALA A 248 -32.84 17.34 14.94
C ALA A 248 -33.48 16.19 14.14
N ALA A 249 -33.36 16.21 12.81
CA ALA A 249 -33.88 15.17 11.93
C ALA A 249 -33.28 13.79 12.23
N LYS A 250 -31.95 13.71 12.45
CA LYS A 250 -31.28 12.45 12.82
C LYS A 250 -31.77 11.85 14.14
N LYS A 251 -32.29 12.67 15.07
CA LYS A 251 -32.82 12.21 16.37
C LYS A 251 -34.28 11.79 16.29
N SER A 252 -35.05 12.37 15.37
CA SER A 252 -36.50 12.17 15.28
C SER A 252 -36.91 11.14 14.25
N LEU A 253 -36.11 10.94 13.20
CA LEU A 253 -36.41 9.99 12.14
C LEU A 253 -36.10 8.54 12.58
N PRO A 254 -36.94 7.57 12.21
CA PRO A 254 -36.60 6.15 12.33
C PRO A 254 -35.36 5.79 11.51
N GLN A 255 -34.69 4.70 11.89
CA GLN A 255 -33.58 4.12 11.12
C GLN A 255 -33.98 3.89 9.66
N GLY A 256 -33.18 4.38 8.72
CA GLY A 256 -33.51 4.33 7.30
C GLY A 256 -32.70 5.29 6.43
N ILE A 257 -32.99 5.28 5.12
CA ILE A 257 -32.34 6.15 4.12
C ILE A 257 -33.29 7.29 3.74
N TYR A 258 -32.76 8.52 3.80
CA TYR A 258 -33.47 9.76 3.53
C TYR A 258 -32.69 10.62 2.54
N VAL A 259 -33.34 11.63 1.95
CA VAL A 259 -32.76 12.54 0.96
C VAL A 259 -32.93 13.99 1.43
N VAL A 260 -31.86 14.78 1.41
CA VAL A 260 -31.85 16.22 1.70
C VAL A 260 -31.07 16.91 0.59
N LYS A 261 -31.64 17.95 -0.03
CA LYS A 261 -31.00 18.70 -1.13
C LYS A 261 -30.45 17.78 -2.25
N GLY A 262 -31.18 16.70 -2.56
CA GLY A 262 -30.77 15.73 -3.58
C GLY A 262 -29.69 14.72 -3.15
N GLN A 263 -29.25 14.75 -1.88
CA GLN A 263 -28.22 13.85 -1.34
C GLN A 263 -28.83 12.85 -0.36
N LYS A 264 -28.41 11.58 -0.44
CA LYS A 264 -28.86 10.52 0.47
C LYS A 264 -28.11 10.60 1.81
N PHE A 265 -28.80 10.32 2.91
CA PHE A 265 -28.21 10.12 4.22
C PHE A 265 -28.90 9.00 4.99
N ALA A 266 -28.13 8.26 5.80
CA ALA A 266 -28.64 7.21 6.66
C ALA A 266 -28.85 7.72 8.09
N VAL A 267 -30.00 7.40 8.66
CA VAL A 267 -30.23 7.44 10.11
C VAL A 267 -29.94 6.04 10.63
N LYS A 268 -29.00 5.94 11.57
CA LYS A 268 -28.56 4.69 12.21
C LYS A 268 -29.22 4.52 13.57
#